data_AF-V9M9K2-F1
#
_entry.id   AF-V9M9K2-F1
#
_cell.length_a   1.000
_cell.length_b   1.000
_cell.length_c   1.000
_cell.angle_alpha   90.00
_cell.angle_beta   90.00
_cell.angle_gamma   90.00
#
_symmetry.space_group_name_H-M   'P 1'
#
loop_
_entity.id
_entity.type
_entity.pdbx_description
1 polymer ?
#
loop_
_entity_poly.entity_id
_entity_poly.type
_entity_poly.pdbx_seq_one_letter_code
_entity_poly.pdbx_strand_id
1 'polypeptide(L)'
;NEAFDALKKKTVANPNQRLPKVEILRSAISYIEKLQDLLQTLDRAEAGGAGGPPGAKDHNVVSGRYHWKKSSQKLQTSADHSNAPMTNHKAGNEMSSAPSLLHLS
;
A
#
# COMPACT_ATOMS: atom_id res chain seq x y z
N ASN A 1 -3.19 5.51 23.48
CA ASN A 1 -2.32 6.70 23.60
C ASN A 1 -0.86 6.32 23.81
N GLU A 2 -0.55 5.39 24.71
CA GLU A 2 0.83 4.95 24.99
C GLU A 2 1.63 4.53 23.74
N ALA A 3 1.01 3.83 22.78
CA ALA A 3 1.67 3.46 21.52
C ALA A 3 2.18 4.69 20.73
N PHE A 4 1.41 5.79 20.69
CA PHE A 4 1.85 7.03 20.04
C PHE A 4 2.96 7.72 20.83
N ASP A 5 2.96 7.60 22.15
CA ASP A 5 4.04 8.14 22.99
C ASP A 5 5.35 7.36 22.80
N ALA A 6 5.29 6.03 22.74
CA ALA A 6 6.42 5.20 22.39
C ALA A 6 6.94 5.51 20.98
N LEU A 7 6.04 5.69 20.01
CA LEU A 7 6.39 5.99 18.64
C LEU A 7 7.09 7.35 18.51
N LYS A 8 6.58 8.38 19.20
CA LYS A 8 7.23 9.71 19.26
C LYS A 8 8.68 9.61 19.76
N LYS A 9 8.91 8.88 20.86
CA LYS A 9 10.26 8.71 21.44
C LYS A 9 11.29 8.16 20.46
N LYS A 10 10.84 7.43 19.43
CA LYS A 10 11.71 6.80 18.43
C LYS A 10 11.86 7.61 17.15
N THR A 11 10.89 8.47 16.83
CA THR A 11 10.70 8.99 15.46
C THR A 11 10.67 10.51 15.36
N VAL A 12 10.34 11.24 16.44
CA VAL A 12 10.26 12.70 16.43
C VAL A 12 11.36 13.32 17.30
N ALA A 13 11.83 14.51 16.91
CA ALA A 13 12.93 15.20 17.60
C ALA A 13 12.57 15.62 19.04
N ASN A 14 11.33 16.04 19.27
CA ASN A 14 10.83 16.41 20.60
C ASN A 14 9.59 15.57 20.98
N PRO A 15 9.74 14.48 21.75
CA PRO A 15 8.64 13.59 22.10
C PRO A 15 7.55 14.22 22.98
N ASN A 16 7.88 15.33 23.67
CA ASN A 16 6.94 16.07 24.52
C ASN A 16 6.05 17.02 23.71
N GLN A 17 6.40 17.31 22.46
CA GLN A 17 5.56 18.11 21.57
C GLN A 17 4.25 17.37 21.27
N ARG A 18 3.13 18.08 21.42
CA ARG A 18 1.82 17.56 21.00
C ARG A 18 1.72 17.68 19.49
N LEU A 19 1.65 16.53 18.82
CA LEU A 19 1.51 16.41 17.38
C LEU A 19 0.22 15.67 17.04
N PRO A 20 -0.44 16.00 15.92
CA PRO A 20 -1.57 15.22 15.45
C PRO A 20 -1.12 13.80 15.06
N LYS A 21 -2.02 12.82 15.17
CA LYS A 21 -1.69 11.40 14.92
C LYS A 21 -1.06 11.19 13.54
N VAL A 22 -1.54 11.90 12.52
CA VAL A 22 -1.02 11.80 11.15
C VAL A 22 0.45 12.20 11.05
N GLU A 23 0.89 13.23 11.77
CA GLU A 23 2.28 13.66 11.75
C GLU A 23 3.21 12.65 12.43
N ILE A 24 2.76 12.06 13.55
CA ILE A 24 3.51 11.00 14.24
C ILE A 24 3.66 9.78 13.31
N LEU A 25 2.61 9.42 12.57
CA LEU A 25 2.67 8.32 11.59
C LEU A 25 3.59 8.64 10.41
N ARG A 26 3.57 9.88 9.90
CA ARG A 26 4.49 10.33 8.83
C ARG A 26 5.94 10.20 9.28
N SER A 27 6.28 10.70 10.48
CA SER A 27 7.64 10.56 11.03
C SER A 27 8.06 9.11 11.20
N ALA A 28 7.15 8.23 11.61
CA ALA A 28 7.42 6.80 11.75
C ALA A 28 7.73 6.12 10.42
N ILE A 29 6.96 6.42 9.36
CA ILE A 29 7.21 5.89 8.02
C ILE A 29 8.61 6.31 7.55
N SER A 30 8.95 7.59 7.64
CA SER A 30 10.28 8.08 7.24
C SER A 30 11.42 7.48 8.06
N TYR A 31 11.20 7.20 9.35
CA TYR A 31 12.21 6.54 10.18
C TYR A 31 12.45 5.10 9.73
N ILE A 32 11.38 4.36 9.44
CA ILE A 32 11.47 2.99 8.91
C ILE A 32 12.21 2.95 7.57
N GLU A 33 11.95 3.89 6.67
CA GLU A 33 12.65 3.99 5.37
C GLU A 33 14.16 4.20 5.56
N LYS A 34 14.57 5.13 6.43
CA LYS A 34 15.98 5.37 6.75
C LYS A 34 16.67 4.14 7.32
N LEU A 35 16.01 3.43 8.23
CA LEU A 35 16.54 2.19 8.80
C LEU A 35 16.75 1.12 7.73
N GLN A 36 15.84 1.02 6.76
CA GLN A 36 15.98 0.06 5.67
C GLN A 36 17.15 0.39 4.74
N ASP A 37 17.40 1.67 4.47
CA ASP A 37 18.53 2.08 3.65
C ASP A 37 19.87 1.84 4.36
N LEU A 38 19.90 2.06 5.68
CA LEU A 38 21.06 1.72 6.51
C LEU A 38 21.35 0.21 6.47
N LEU A 39 20.33 -0.63 6.69
CA LEU A 39 20.49 -2.09 6.67
C LEU A 39 20.97 -2.60 5.31
N GLN A 40 20.42 -2.08 4.20
CA GLN A 40 20.88 -2.42 2.86
C GLN A 40 22.34 -2.02 2.61
N THR A 41 22.79 -0.90 3.18
CA THR A 41 24.17 -0.44 3.05
C THR A 41 25.13 -1.35 3.82
N LEU A 42 24.75 -1.77 5.04
CA LEU A 42 25.53 -2.70 5.84
C LEU A 42 25.65 -4.07 5.17
N ASP A 43 24.55 -4.63 4.65
CA ASP A 43 24.56 -5.90 3.93
C ASP A 43 25.50 -5.88 2.71
N ARG A 44 25.55 -4.74 1.99
CA ARG A 44 26.47 -4.54 0.85
C ARG A 44 27.92 -4.42 1.28
N ALA A 45 28.20 -3.73 2.38
CA ALA A 45 29.55 -3.61 2.92
C ALA A 45 30.11 -4.98 3.33
N GLU A 46 29.30 -5.80 4.01
CA GLU A 46 29.67 -7.16 4.41
C GLU A 46 29.84 -8.10 3.19
N ALA A 47 29.00 -7.96 2.16
CA ALA A 47 29.11 -8.74 0.92
C ALA A 47 30.37 -8.40 0.09
N GLY A 48 30.94 -7.20 0.26
CA GLY A 48 32.16 -6.77 -0.43
C GLY A 48 33.47 -7.29 0.17
N GLY A 49 33.43 -7.93 1.35
CA GLY A 49 34.62 -8.40 2.08
C GLY A 49 35.00 -9.86 1.85
N ALA A 50 34.17 -10.67 1.17
CA ALA A 50 34.41 -12.09 0.98
C ALA A 50 34.69 -12.41 -0.50
N GLY A 51 35.98 -12.47 -0.86
CA GLY A 51 36.41 -13.10 -2.12
C GLY A 51 36.10 -14.61 -2.10
N GLY A 52 35.26 -15.07 -3.03
CA GLY A 52 35.01 -16.50 -3.27
C GLY A 52 34.25 -16.73 -4.59
N PRO A 53 34.54 -17.81 -5.35
CA PRO A 53 34.26 -17.92 -6.79
C PRO A 53 32.80 -18.29 -7.14
N PRO A 54 32.36 -18.12 -8.40
CA PRO A 54 31.00 -18.43 -8.83
C PRO A 54 30.86 -19.95 -9.06
N GLY A 55 30.42 -20.66 -8.04
CA GLY A 55 30.20 -22.11 -8.09
C GLY A 55 28.83 -22.47 -7.53
N ALA A 56 27.98 -23.01 -8.39
CA ALA A 56 26.64 -23.51 -8.13
C ALA A 56 26.46 -24.12 -6.73
N LYS A 57 25.70 -23.41 -5.90
CA LYS A 57 24.94 -24.01 -4.81
C LYS A 57 23.61 -23.28 -4.78
N ASP A 58 22.54 -24.02 -5.06
CA ASP A 58 21.15 -23.69 -4.77
C ASP A 58 20.96 -23.51 -3.27
N HIS A 59 21.62 -22.51 -2.71
CA HIS A 59 21.24 -21.94 -1.44
C HIS A 59 20.21 -20.90 -1.83
N ASN A 60 18.98 -21.25 -1.48
CA ASN A 60 17.88 -20.33 -1.30
C ASN A 60 18.27 -19.25 -0.26
N VAL A 61 19.24 -18.39 -0.58
CA VAL A 61 19.52 -17.13 0.11
C VAL A 61 18.60 -16.04 -0.47
N VAL A 62 17.35 -16.42 -0.76
CA VAL A 62 16.30 -15.46 -1.10
C VAL A 62 15.78 -14.83 0.18
N SER A 63 16.56 -13.99 0.85
CA SER A 63 15.99 -13.18 1.95
C SER A 63 16.65 -11.83 2.22
N GLY A 64 17.69 -11.44 1.49
CA GLY A 64 18.32 -10.12 1.64
C GLY A 64 17.55 -8.94 1.03
N ARG A 65 16.26 -9.11 0.71
CA ARG A 65 15.39 -7.98 0.38
C ARG A 65 14.20 -8.05 1.31
N TYR A 66 14.15 -7.14 2.28
CA TYR A 66 12.95 -6.84 3.07
C TYR A 66 11.78 -6.65 2.09
N HIS A 67 11.05 -7.73 1.78
CA HIS A 67 10.16 -7.81 0.62
C HIS A 67 8.82 -7.10 0.88
N TRP A 68 8.68 -6.43 2.03
CA TRP A 68 7.48 -5.69 2.42
C TRP A 68 7.06 -4.67 1.34
N LYS A 69 8.01 -4.12 0.57
CA LYS A 69 7.74 -3.22 -0.57
C LYS A 69 6.88 -3.87 -1.67
N LYS A 70 6.97 -5.20 -1.85
CA LYS A 70 6.13 -5.94 -2.82
C LYS A 70 4.69 -6.10 -2.33
N SER A 71 4.47 -6.13 -1.01
CA SER A 71 3.12 -6.27 -0.46
C SER A 71 2.29 -5.00 -0.62
N SER A 72 2.90 -3.81 -0.56
CA SER A 72 2.16 -2.54 -0.72
C SER A 72 1.61 -2.31 -2.13
N GLN A 73 2.31 -2.76 -3.18
CA GLN A 73 1.87 -2.57 -4.57
C GLN A 73 0.56 -3.29 -4.91
N LYS A 74 0.22 -4.39 -4.21
CA LYS A 74 -1.00 -5.16 -4.50
C LYS A 74 -2.28 -4.40 -4.13
N LEU A 75 -2.23 -3.51 -3.13
CA LEU A 75 -3.40 -2.74 -2.67
C LEU A 75 -3.73 -1.53 -3.55
N GLN A 76 -2.82 -1.08 -4.41
CA GLN A 76 -3.05 0.06 -5.30
C GLN A 76 -3.86 -0.28 -6.56
N THR A 77 -4.01 -1.57 -6.89
CA THR A 77 -4.53 -2.01 -8.20
C THR A 77 -6.02 -2.36 -8.22
N SER A 78 -6.70 -2.35 -7.08
CA SER A 78 -8.10 -2.79 -6.99
C SER A 78 -9.13 -1.66 -6.95
N ALA A 79 -8.72 -0.40 -7.12
CA ALA A 79 -9.58 0.77 -6.88
C ALA A 79 -10.06 1.50 -8.16
N ASP A 80 -9.71 1.01 -9.35
CA ASP A 80 -10.18 1.58 -10.60
C ASP A 80 -11.07 0.58 -11.35
N HIS A 81 -12.09 1.10 -12.05
CA HIS A 81 -13.08 0.41 -12.88
C HIS A 81 -14.44 0.11 -12.21
N SER A 82 -15.20 1.16 -11.93
CA SER A 82 -16.65 1.10 -12.16
C SER A 82 -17.10 2.38 -12.86
N ASN A 83 -17.00 2.39 -14.18
CA ASN A 83 -17.72 3.33 -15.03
C ASN A 83 -18.39 2.51 -16.12
N ALA A 84 -19.55 1.96 -15.79
CA ALA A 84 -20.40 1.29 -16.77
C ALA A 84 -20.89 2.35 -17.77
N PRO A 85 -20.60 2.24 -19.08
CA PRO A 85 -21.18 3.15 -20.05
C PRO A 85 -22.68 2.87 -20.15
N MET A 86 -23.50 3.86 -19.75
CA MET A 86 -24.92 3.92 -20.10
C MET A 86 -25.03 4.07 -21.62
N THR A 87 -25.20 2.95 -22.33
CA THR A 87 -25.52 2.97 -23.75
C THR A 87 -27.02 3.24 -23.93
N ASN A 88 -27.36 4.52 -24.04
CA ASN A 88 -28.72 4.96 -24.32
C ASN A 88 -29.02 4.77 -25.82
N HIS A 89 -29.56 3.61 -26.18
CA HIS A 89 -30.09 3.38 -27.53
C HIS A 89 -31.60 3.65 -27.56
N LYS A 90 -31.95 4.85 -28.02
CA LYS A 90 -33.29 5.25 -28.45
C LYS A 90 -33.52 4.78 -29.89
N ALA A 91 -34.37 3.78 -30.09
CA ALA A 91 -35.17 3.51 -31.30
C ALA A 91 -36.18 2.44 -30.86
N GLY A 92 -37.49 2.71 -30.73
CA GLY A 92 -38.39 2.93 -31.85
C GLY A 92 -39.00 1.58 -32.24
N ASN A 93 -40.33 1.54 -32.37
CA ASN A 93 -41.19 0.53 -33.03
C ASN A 93 -42.15 -0.31 -32.12
N GLU A 94 -43.43 -0.08 -32.40
CA GLU A 94 -44.64 -0.94 -32.37
C GLU A 94 -45.44 -1.19 -31.07
N MET A 95 -46.53 -0.41 -30.98
CA MET A 95 -47.93 -0.88 -30.97
C MET A 95 -48.33 -2.01 -29.99
N SER A 96 -49.05 -1.64 -28.92
CA SER A 96 -50.46 -2.03 -28.70
C SER A 96 -50.83 -2.10 -27.21
N SER A 97 -52.05 -1.60 -26.93
CA SER A 97 -52.88 -1.84 -25.74
C SER A 97 -52.59 -1.06 -24.44
N ALA A 98 -53.28 0.08 -24.29
CA ALA A 98 -53.85 0.49 -23.00
C ALA A 98 -55.25 -0.16 -22.83
N PRO A 99 -56.00 0.00 -21.72
CA PRO A 99 -55.68 0.59 -20.40
C PRO A 99 -56.10 -0.35 -19.22
N SER A 100 -55.75 -0.02 -17.98
CA SER A 100 -56.71 -0.05 -16.85
C SER A 100 -56.13 0.54 -15.57
N LEU A 101 -56.84 1.57 -15.09
CA LEU A 101 -56.78 2.14 -13.76
C LEU A 101 -57.15 1.08 -12.72
N LEU A 102 -56.42 0.97 -11.61
CA LEU A 102 -57.01 0.77 -10.29
C LEU A 102 -56.10 1.37 -9.21
N HIS A 103 -56.66 2.40 -8.57
CA HIS A 103 -56.30 2.95 -7.28
C HIS A 103 -56.65 1.93 -6.19
N LEU A 104 -55.75 1.66 -5.24
CA LEU A 104 -56.15 1.05 -3.98
C LEU A 104 -55.34 1.63 -2.82
N SER A 105 -56.11 1.92 -1.77
CA SER A 105 -55.86 2.69 -0.55
C SER A 105 -54.73 2.18 0.34
#